data_AF-A0A8S0PSM5-F1
#
_entry.id   AF-A0A8S0PSM5-F1
#
_cell.length_a   1.000
_cell.length_b   1.000
_cell.length_c   1.000
_cell.angle_alpha   90.00
_cell.angle_beta   90.00
_cell.angle_gamma   90.00
#
_symmetry.space_group_name_H-M   'P 1'
#
loop_
_entity.id
_entity.type
_entity.pdbx_description
1 polymer ?
#
loop_
_entity_poly.entity_id
_entity_poly.type
_entity_poly.pdbx_seq_one_letter_code
_entity_poly.pdbx_strand_id
1 'polypeptide(L)'
;MILKQRLKVPPPIHQFSKTLDKNLATSLFKMLLKYRPEDKAQKKERLLKRAQAEAEGKTPEVKKPIIVKYGLNHVTYLIEQNKAQLVIIAHDVDPIELVVWLPALCRKMEIPYCIVKGKARLGTIVHKKTASVLCLTSVKNEDKMDFSRILEAIKANFNDKYDETRKKWGGGVMGSKSLAKTKAKERLMAKEAAQRMT
;
A
#
# COMPACT_ATOMS: atom_id res chain seq x y z
N MET A 1 9.56 -5.99 14.65
CA MET A 1 10.32 -6.97 15.47
C MET A 1 11.80 -6.70 15.33
N ILE A 2 12.53 -6.68 16.46
CA ILE A 2 13.99 -6.45 16.52
C ILE A 2 14.74 -7.46 15.65
N LEU A 3 14.28 -8.72 15.61
CA LEU A 3 14.87 -9.78 14.79
C LEU A 3 14.96 -9.41 13.29
N LYS A 4 13.90 -8.83 12.73
CA LYS A 4 13.86 -8.36 11.32
C LYS A 4 14.84 -7.21 11.04
N GLN A 5 15.24 -6.45 12.06
CA GLN A 5 16.25 -5.39 11.92
C GLN A 5 17.67 -5.95 11.98
N ARG A 6 17.89 -7.01 12.77
CA ARG A 6 19.21 -7.64 12.96
C ARG A 6 19.56 -8.58 11.82
N LEU A 7 18.62 -9.42 11.41
CA LEU A 7 18.81 -10.35 10.30
C LEU A 7 18.89 -9.61 8.97
N LYS A 8 19.63 -10.18 8.02
CA LYS A 8 19.64 -9.71 6.64
C LYS A 8 18.31 -10.09 5.98
N VAL A 9 17.55 -9.09 5.52
CA VAL A 9 16.21 -9.29 4.97
C VAL A 9 16.27 -9.29 3.44
N PRO A 10 15.72 -10.32 2.77
CA PRO A 10 15.65 -10.38 1.32
C PRO A 10 14.95 -9.15 0.71
N PRO A 11 15.41 -8.65 -0.46
CA PRO A 11 14.82 -7.47 -1.09
C PRO A 11 13.30 -7.53 -1.31
N PRO A 12 12.69 -8.66 -1.75
CA PRO A 12 11.24 -8.76 -1.92
C PRO A 12 10.44 -8.57 -0.62
N ILE A 13 11.05 -8.81 0.53
CA ILE A 13 10.42 -8.58 1.85
C ILE A 13 10.78 -7.17 2.35
N HIS A 14 11.99 -6.70 2.06
CA HIS A 14 12.45 -5.39 2.49
C HIS A 14 11.66 -4.24 1.85
N GLN A 15 11.14 -4.39 0.63
CA GLN A 15 10.33 -3.38 -0.03
C GLN A 15 9.12 -2.92 0.82
N PHE A 16 8.53 -3.80 1.64
CA PHE A 16 7.42 -3.43 2.53
C PHE A 16 7.82 -2.52 3.70
N SER A 17 9.13 -2.33 3.94
CA SER A 17 9.61 -1.31 4.87
C SER A 17 9.57 0.10 4.28
N LYS A 18 9.54 0.22 2.94
CA LYS A 18 9.42 1.46 2.21
C LYS A 18 7.94 1.71 1.93
N THR A 19 7.36 2.62 2.70
CA THR A 19 5.93 2.94 2.63
C THR A 19 5.73 4.37 2.16
N LEU A 20 4.54 4.65 1.62
CA LEU A 20 4.08 5.98 1.27
C LEU A 20 4.24 6.94 2.45
N ASP A 21 4.67 8.17 2.15
CA ASP A 21 4.80 9.22 3.16
C ASP A 21 3.44 9.60 3.75
N LYS A 22 3.45 10.24 4.92
CA LYS A 22 2.23 10.54 5.67
C LYS A 22 1.31 11.52 4.94
N ASN A 23 1.88 12.48 4.20
CA ASN A 23 1.10 13.54 3.56
C ASN A 23 0.35 12.96 2.36
N LEU A 24 1.07 12.27 1.47
CA LEU A 24 0.48 11.62 0.30
C LEU A 24 -0.51 10.51 0.70
N ALA A 25 -0.20 9.74 1.75
CA ALA A 25 -1.13 8.76 2.29
C ALA A 25 -2.44 9.43 2.77
N THR A 26 -2.36 10.58 3.44
CA THR A 26 -3.56 11.29 3.92
C THR A 26 -4.45 11.75 2.76
N SER A 27 -3.86 12.31 1.70
CA SER A 27 -4.59 12.68 0.48
C SER A 27 -5.23 11.47 -0.20
N LEU A 28 -4.50 10.36 -0.30
CA LEU A 28 -5.02 9.10 -0.82
C LEU A 28 -6.23 8.60 -0.01
N PHE A 29 -6.14 8.57 1.32
CA PHE A 29 -7.24 8.13 2.18
C PHE A 29 -8.46 9.06 2.12
N LYS A 30 -8.26 10.38 2.00
CA LYS A 30 -9.36 11.34 1.78
C LYS A 30 -10.13 11.04 0.49
N MET A 31 -9.43 10.71 -0.59
CA MET A 31 -10.08 10.29 -1.84
C MET A 31 -10.79 8.95 -1.66
N LEU A 32 -10.15 7.93 -1.07
CA LEU A 32 -10.75 6.61 -0.85
C LEU A 32 -12.02 6.65 0.01
N LEU A 33 -12.14 7.62 0.93
CA LEU A 33 -13.36 7.83 1.72
C LEU A 33 -14.59 8.12 0.85
N LYS A 34 -14.43 8.76 -0.31
CA LYS A 34 -15.53 9.03 -1.26
C LYS A 34 -16.01 7.76 -1.98
N TYR A 35 -15.15 6.74 -2.08
CA TYR A 35 -15.39 5.50 -2.83
C TYR A 35 -15.64 4.29 -1.91
N ARG A 36 -16.02 4.54 -0.65
CA ARG A 36 -16.27 3.46 0.31
C ARG A 36 -17.39 2.52 -0.17
N PRO A 37 -17.20 1.20 -0.03
CA PRO A 37 -18.30 0.24 -0.16
C PRO A 37 -19.37 0.47 0.92
N GLU A 38 -20.61 0.10 0.62
CA GLU A 38 -21.74 0.15 1.56
C GLU A 38 -21.45 -0.67 2.82
N ASP A 39 -21.91 -0.15 3.96
CA ASP A 39 -22.01 -0.94 5.18
C ASP A 39 -23.21 -1.92 5.14
N LYS A 40 -23.33 -2.77 6.16
CA LYS A 40 -24.42 -3.76 6.21
C LYS A 40 -25.81 -3.12 6.36
N ALA A 41 -25.91 -1.98 7.04
CA ALA A 41 -27.18 -1.31 7.31
C ALA A 41 -27.68 -0.58 6.05
N GLN A 42 -26.80 0.19 5.40
CA GLN A 42 -27.00 0.83 4.11
C GLN A 42 -27.36 -0.18 3.03
N LYS A 43 -26.69 -1.35 3.00
CA LYS A 43 -27.05 -2.41 2.07
C LYS A 43 -28.47 -2.92 2.30
N LYS A 44 -28.88 -3.12 3.56
CA LYS A 44 -30.26 -3.53 3.91
C LYS A 44 -31.26 -2.47 3.46
N GLU A 45 -31.00 -1.19 3.75
CA GLU A 45 -31.85 -0.07 3.37
C GLU A 45 -31.98 0.05 1.83
N ARG A 46 -30.88 -0.09 1.10
CA ARG A 46 -30.90 -0.09 -0.37
C ARG A 46 -31.76 -1.22 -0.94
N LEU A 47 -31.65 -2.43 -0.37
CA LEU A 47 -32.46 -3.56 -0.81
C LEU A 47 -33.95 -3.34 -0.53
N LEU A 48 -34.29 -2.77 0.63
CA LEU A 48 -35.67 -2.41 0.97
C LEU A 48 -36.24 -1.34 0.03
N LYS A 49 -35.49 -0.25 -0.20
CA LYS A 49 -35.89 0.81 -1.15
C LYS A 49 -36.07 0.28 -2.56
N ARG A 50 -35.18 -0.62 -2.99
CA ARG A 50 -35.29 -1.28 -4.30
C ARG A 50 -36.54 -2.15 -4.39
N ALA A 51 -36.81 -2.97 -3.38
CA ALA A 51 -38.00 -3.80 -3.34
C ALA A 51 -39.30 -2.97 -3.35
N GLN A 52 -39.33 -1.83 -2.64
CA GLN A 52 -40.45 -0.88 -2.68
C GLN A 52 -40.63 -0.25 -4.07
N ALA A 53 -39.55 0.21 -4.70
CA ALA A 53 -39.61 0.80 -6.04
C ALA A 53 -40.06 -0.21 -7.12
N GLU A 54 -39.60 -1.46 -7.01
CA GLU A 54 -40.03 -2.56 -7.89
C GLU A 54 -41.52 -2.90 -7.66
N ALA A 55 -42.01 -2.90 -6.41
CA ALA A 55 -43.42 -3.09 -6.08
C ALA A 55 -44.32 -1.96 -6.60
N GLU A 56 -43.83 -0.72 -6.63
CA GLU A 56 -44.50 0.45 -7.23
C GLU A 56 -44.42 0.49 -8.78
N GLY A 57 -43.81 -0.52 -9.43
CA GLY A 57 -43.71 -0.61 -10.88
C GLY A 57 -42.71 0.38 -11.52
N LYS A 58 -41.89 1.07 -10.73
CA LYS A 58 -40.83 1.95 -11.23
C LYS A 58 -39.59 1.11 -11.54
N THR A 59 -39.14 1.09 -12.78
CA THR A 59 -37.86 0.46 -13.15
C THR A 59 -36.69 1.24 -12.55
N PRO A 60 -35.92 0.70 -11.60
CA PRO A 60 -34.82 1.45 -11.00
C PRO A 60 -33.65 1.53 -11.99
N GLU A 61 -33.35 2.73 -12.51
CA GLU A 61 -32.08 2.99 -13.20
C GLU A 61 -30.92 2.91 -12.19
N VAL A 62 -30.34 1.72 -12.03
CA VAL A 62 -29.18 1.54 -11.15
C VAL A 62 -27.92 1.91 -11.91
N LYS A 63 -27.49 3.18 -11.81
CA LYS A 63 -26.13 3.58 -12.22
C LYS A 63 -25.12 2.73 -11.46
N LYS A 64 -24.20 2.10 -12.19
CA LYS A 64 -23.19 1.20 -11.61
C LYS A 64 -22.35 1.94 -10.58
N PRO A 65 -22.33 1.53 -9.30
CA PRO A 65 -21.61 2.25 -8.27
C PRO A 65 -20.09 2.10 -8.48
N ILE A 66 -19.39 3.23 -8.45
CA ILE A 66 -17.92 3.28 -8.44
C ILE A 66 -17.48 3.14 -6.98
N ILE A 67 -16.91 1.98 -6.65
CA ILE A 67 -16.47 1.64 -5.30
C ILE A 67 -15.05 1.08 -5.32
N VAL A 68 -14.35 1.24 -4.20
CA VAL A 68 -13.09 0.55 -3.95
C VAL A 68 -13.35 -0.97 -3.97
N LYS A 69 -12.55 -1.68 -4.77
CA LYS A 69 -12.55 -3.14 -4.77
C LYS A 69 -11.51 -3.63 -3.77
N TYR A 70 -11.83 -4.69 -3.05
CA TYR A 70 -11.00 -5.19 -1.96
C TYR A 70 -10.99 -6.71 -1.95
N GLY A 71 -10.01 -7.27 -1.23
CA GLY A 71 -9.79 -8.70 -1.11
C GLY A 71 -8.73 -9.18 -2.10
N LEU A 72 -7.84 -10.08 -1.63
CA LEU A 72 -6.67 -10.51 -2.39
C LEU A 72 -7.04 -11.05 -3.77
N ASN A 73 -7.85 -12.12 -3.82
CA ASN A 73 -8.21 -12.81 -5.07
C ASN A 73 -8.96 -11.91 -6.07
N HIS A 74 -9.77 -10.99 -5.57
CA HIS A 74 -10.52 -10.08 -6.44
C HIS A 74 -9.61 -8.99 -7.02
N VAL A 75 -8.73 -8.42 -6.20
CA VAL A 75 -7.78 -7.41 -6.68
C VAL A 75 -6.79 -8.02 -7.67
N THR A 76 -6.34 -9.25 -7.45
CA THR A 76 -5.39 -9.93 -8.33
C THR A 76 -6.00 -10.20 -9.70
N TYR A 77 -7.24 -10.67 -9.74
CA TYR A 77 -8.00 -10.81 -10.99
C TYR A 77 -8.11 -9.47 -11.74
N LEU A 78 -8.37 -8.36 -11.03
CA LEU A 78 -8.47 -7.03 -11.65
C LEU A 78 -7.13 -6.51 -12.19
N ILE A 79 -6.01 -6.88 -11.57
CA ILE A 79 -4.65 -6.57 -12.04
C ILE A 79 -4.35 -7.37 -13.31
N GLU A 80 -4.65 -8.67 -13.31
CA GLU A 80 -4.44 -9.54 -14.48
C GLU A 80 -5.29 -9.13 -15.68
N GLN A 81 -6.49 -8.61 -15.43
CA GLN A 81 -7.39 -8.08 -16.46
C GLN A 81 -7.05 -6.64 -16.91
N ASN A 82 -5.98 -6.05 -16.36
CA ASN A 82 -5.56 -4.66 -16.58
C ASN A 82 -6.69 -3.62 -16.35
N LYS A 83 -7.59 -3.90 -15.40
CA LYS A 83 -8.73 -3.04 -15.04
C LYS A 83 -8.45 -2.17 -13.81
N ALA A 84 -7.40 -2.51 -13.05
CA ALA A 84 -7.00 -1.73 -11.88
C ALA A 84 -6.17 -0.52 -12.30
N GLN A 85 -6.57 0.68 -11.88
CA GLN A 85 -5.83 1.91 -12.13
C GLN A 85 -4.79 2.20 -11.05
N LEU A 86 -5.08 1.81 -9.80
CA LEU A 86 -4.17 1.92 -8.67
C LEU A 86 -4.39 0.76 -7.71
N VAL A 87 -3.30 0.16 -7.25
CA VAL A 87 -3.30 -0.90 -6.23
C VAL A 87 -2.63 -0.41 -4.96
N ILE A 88 -3.28 -0.64 -3.81
CA ILE A 88 -2.81 -0.20 -2.50
C ILE A 88 -2.59 -1.44 -1.64
N ILE A 89 -1.36 -1.63 -1.18
CA ILE A 89 -0.92 -2.83 -0.45
C ILE A 89 -0.56 -2.44 0.99
N ALA A 90 -1.01 -3.21 1.98
CA ALA A 90 -0.60 -3.01 3.37
C ALA A 90 0.82 -3.55 3.62
N HIS A 91 1.58 -2.86 4.48
CA HIS A 91 2.93 -3.29 4.85
C HIS A 91 3.02 -4.39 5.93
N ASP A 92 1.94 -4.59 6.70
CA ASP A 92 1.87 -5.36 7.95
C ASP A 92 0.92 -6.57 7.82
N VAL A 93 0.84 -7.12 6.61
CA VAL A 93 0.12 -8.36 6.36
C VAL A 93 0.89 -9.53 6.96
N ASP A 94 0.14 -10.41 7.59
CA ASP A 94 0.63 -11.63 8.21
C ASP A 94 -0.38 -12.73 7.85
N PRO A 95 0.01 -13.78 7.10
CA PRO A 95 1.35 -14.08 6.55
C PRO A 95 1.81 -13.16 5.39
N ILE A 96 3.12 -12.91 5.27
CA ILE A 96 3.69 -11.96 4.28
C ILE A 96 3.69 -12.52 2.85
N GLU A 97 3.69 -13.85 2.73
CA GLU A 97 3.64 -14.63 1.49
C GLU A 97 2.41 -14.27 0.66
N LEU A 98 1.32 -13.85 1.31
CA LEU A 98 0.09 -13.44 0.64
C LEU A 98 0.27 -12.18 -0.23
N VAL A 99 1.21 -11.30 0.11
CA VAL A 99 1.37 -10.02 -0.59
C VAL A 99 2.74 -9.82 -1.22
N VAL A 100 3.74 -10.67 -0.91
CA VAL A 100 5.12 -10.50 -1.37
C VAL A 100 5.26 -10.42 -2.90
N TRP A 101 4.39 -11.11 -3.62
CA TRP A 101 4.38 -11.21 -5.08
C TRP A 101 3.57 -10.09 -5.76
N LEU A 102 2.69 -9.39 -5.04
CA LEU A 102 1.81 -8.36 -5.62
C LEU A 102 2.57 -7.21 -6.28
N PRO A 103 3.64 -6.64 -5.67
CA PRO A 103 4.42 -5.60 -6.34
C PRO A 103 5.02 -6.07 -7.66
N ALA A 104 5.47 -7.33 -7.73
CA ALA A 104 6.02 -7.91 -8.96
C ALA A 104 4.94 -8.07 -10.04
N LEU A 105 3.73 -8.54 -9.65
CA LEU A 105 2.60 -8.62 -10.58
C LEU A 105 2.20 -7.24 -11.10
N CYS A 106 2.06 -6.25 -10.21
CA CYS A 106 1.71 -4.88 -10.60
C CYS A 106 2.74 -4.28 -11.56
N ARG A 107 4.04 -4.51 -11.32
CA ARG A 107 5.10 -4.06 -12.22
C ARG A 107 5.03 -4.74 -13.58
N LYS A 108 4.78 -6.05 -13.64
CA LYS A 108 4.65 -6.80 -14.90
C LYS A 108 3.48 -6.32 -15.75
N MET A 109 2.37 -5.94 -15.11
CA MET A 109 1.18 -5.41 -15.79
C MET A 109 1.22 -3.88 -15.95
N GLU A 110 2.32 -3.22 -15.59
CA GLU A 110 2.50 -1.76 -15.63
C GLU A 110 1.47 -0.95 -14.82
N ILE A 111 0.85 -1.58 -13.83
CA ILE A 111 -0.14 -0.94 -12.95
C ILE A 111 0.58 -0.22 -11.79
N PRO A 112 0.26 1.06 -11.52
CA PRO A 112 0.78 1.78 -10.37
C PRO A 112 0.38 1.10 -9.06
N TYR A 113 1.34 0.94 -8.15
CA TYR A 113 1.07 0.40 -6.83
C TYR A 113 1.73 1.23 -5.74
N CYS A 114 1.13 1.24 -4.56
CA CYS A 114 1.71 1.85 -3.37
C CYS A 114 1.65 0.91 -2.17
N ILE A 115 2.66 1.02 -1.31
CA ILE A 115 2.70 0.31 -0.03
C ILE A 115 2.38 1.29 1.09
N VAL A 116 1.37 0.98 1.90
CA VAL A 116 0.82 1.87 2.91
C VAL A 116 0.95 1.25 4.30
N LYS A 117 1.18 2.11 5.30
CA LYS A 117 1.20 1.70 6.71
C LYS A 117 -0.20 1.36 7.22
N GLY A 118 -0.35 0.17 7.80
CA GLY A 118 -1.49 -0.28 8.58
C GLY A 118 -2.60 -0.94 7.75
N LYS A 119 -2.69 -2.28 7.80
CA LYS A 119 -3.81 -3.08 7.23
C LYS A 119 -5.14 -2.75 7.89
N ALA A 120 -5.11 -2.34 9.16
CA ALA A 120 -6.29 -1.86 9.87
C ALA A 120 -6.84 -0.57 9.24
N ARG A 121 -5.97 0.35 8.82
CA ARG A 121 -6.36 1.61 8.19
C ARG A 121 -6.96 1.41 6.80
N LEU A 122 -6.52 0.39 6.05
CA LEU A 122 -7.23 -0.04 4.84
C LEU A 122 -8.57 -0.71 5.17
N GLY A 123 -8.61 -1.51 6.25
CA GLY A 123 -9.83 -2.17 6.73
C GLY A 123 -10.95 -1.18 7.07
N THR A 124 -10.63 -0.06 7.72
CA THR A 124 -11.64 0.96 8.06
C THR A 124 -12.33 1.53 6.83
N ILE A 125 -11.63 1.63 5.68
CA ILE A 125 -12.22 2.09 4.42
C ILE A 125 -13.31 1.16 3.93
N VAL A 126 -13.18 -0.14 4.14
CA VAL A 126 -14.11 -1.16 3.63
C VAL A 126 -15.03 -1.73 4.70
N HIS A 127 -15.13 -1.08 5.85
CA HIS A 127 -15.92 -1.54 7.01
C HIS A 127 -15.52 -2.96 7.47
N LYS A 128 -14.23 -3.28 7.44
CA LYS A 128 -13.65 -4.53 7.95
C LYS A 128 -12.59 -4.25 9.01
N LYS A 129 -12.28 -5.26 9.84
CA LYS A 129 -11.19 -5.16 10.83
C LYS A 129 -9.83 -4.95 10.15
N THR A 130 -9.61 -5.62 9.02
CA THR A 130 -8.38 -5.56 8.24
C THR A 130 -8.68 -5.68 6.74
N ALA A 131 -7.83 -5.06 5.93
CA ALA A 131 -7.76 -5.32 4.49
C ALA A 131 -6.29 -5.34 4.06
N SER A 132 -5.89 -6.40 3.36
CA SER A 132 -4.50 -6.55 2.88
C SER A 132 -4.23 -5.70 1.63
N VAL A 133 -5.23 -5.62 0.75
CA VAL A 133 -5.12 -4.94 -0.55
C VAL A 133 -6.43 -4.25 -0.89
N LEU A 134 -6.34 -3.05 -1.45
CA LEU A 134 -7.43 -2.31 -2.07
C LEU A 134 -7.04 -1.95 -3.50
N CYS A 135 -8.02 -1.78 -4.39
CA CYS A 135 -7.78 -1.18 -5.70
C CYS A 135 -8.93 -0.29 -6.16
N LEU A 136 -8.58 0.68 -7.00
CA LEU A 136 -9.51 1.51 -7.75
C LEU A 136 -9.50 1.05 -9.21
N THR A 137 -10.69 0.84 -9.76
CA THR A 137 -10.87 0.44 -11.18
C THR A 137 -11.32 1.61 -12.04
N SER A 138 -12.08 2.52 -11.45
CA SER A 138 -12.52 3.76 -12.08
C SER A 138 -12.62 4.83 -10.99
N VAL A 139 -12.48 6.08 -11.41
CA VAL A 139 -12.64 7.26 -10.56
C VAL A 139 -13.67 8.17 -11.25
N LYS A 140 -14.42 8.95 -10.47
CA LYS A 140 -15.33 9.96 -11.01
C LYS A 140 -14.52 11.06 -11.71
N ASN A 141 -15.15 11.76 -12.65
CA ASN A 141 -14.48 12.81 -13.40
C ASN A 141 -14.00 13.98 -12.50
N GLU A 142 -14.77 14.30 -11.45
CA GLU A 142 -14.44 15.34 -10.46
C GLU A 142 -13.11 15.08 -9.72
N ASP A 143 -12.79 13.81 -9.43
CA ASP A 143 -11.60 13.43 -8.67
C ASP A 143 -10.41 13.06 -9.58
N LYS A 144 -10.60 13.09 -10.91
CA LYS A 144 -9.60 12.57 -11.88
C LYS A 144 -8.29 13.37 -11.85
N MET A 145 -8.35 14.68 -11.64
CA MET A 145 -7.16 15.53 -11.54
C MET A 145 -6.34 15.21 -10.29
N ASP A 146 -6.99 15.13 -9.13
CA ASP A 146 -6.32 14.79 -7.87
C ASP A 146 -5.78 13.36 -7.90
N PHE A 147 -6.52 12.43 -8.48
CA PHE A 147 -6.07 11.07 -8.68
C PHE A 147 -4.82 10.99 -9.55
N SER A 148 -4.75 11.78 -10.63
CA SER A 148 -3.58 11.81 -11.52
C SER A 148 -2.33 12.30 -10.80
N ARG A 149 -2.44 13.36 -9.98
CA ARG A 149 -1.34 13.85 -9.13
C ARG A 149 -0.84 12.78 -8.16
N ILE A 150 -1.77 12.08 -7.50
CA ILE A 150 -1.44 10.98 -6.58
C ILE A 150 -0.77 9.82 -7.32
N LEU A 151 -1.27 9.45 -8.49
CA LEU A 151 -0.71 8.40 -9.33
C LEU A 151 0.73 8.70 -9.74
N GLU A 152 1.01 9.93 -10.20
CA GLU A 152 2.34 10.35 -10.62
C GLU A 152 3.33 10.28 -9.45
N ALA A 153 2.95 10.81 -8.28
CA ALA A 153 3.77 10.74 -7.08
C ALA A 153 3.99 9.29 -6.59
N ILE A 154 3.02 8.40 -6.80
CA ILE A 154 3.16 6.97 -6.49
C ILE A 154 4.11 6.28 -7.47
N LYS A 155 3.96 6.49 -8.78
CA LYS A 155 4.83 5.90 -9.81
C LYS A 155 6.30 6.24 -9.56
N ALA A 156 6.59 7.52 -9.31
CA ALA A 156 7.94 8.01 -9.02
C ALA A 156 8.55 7.41 -7.73
N ASN A 157 7.72 6.96 -6.79
CA ASN A 157 8.18 6.40 -5.53
C ASN A 157 8.28 4.87 -5.50
N PHE A 158 7.50 4.16 -6.31
CA PHE A 158 7.43 2.70 -6.29
C PHE A 158 7.79 2.07 -7.63
N ASN A 159 7.01 2.31 -8.67
CA ASN A 159 7.16 1.65 -9.96
C ASN A 159 8.51 1.97 -10.63
N ASP A 160 8.91 3.23 -10.64
CA ASP A 160 10.15 3.67 -11.30
C ASP A 160 11.39 3.27 -10.48
N LYS A 161 11.23 3.16 -9.16
CA LYS A 161 12.29 2.73 -8.22
C LYS A 161 12.30 1.21 -7.97
N TYR A 162 11.50 0.45 -8.71
CA TYR A 162 11.36 -0.99 -8.50
C TYR A 162 12.69 -1.74 -8.65
N ASP A 163 13.45 -1.43 -9.72
CA ASP A 163 14.71 -2.12 -10.02
C ASP A 163 15.84 -1.79 -9.03
N GLU A 164 15.81 -0.63 -8.41
CA GLU A 164 16.68 -0.35 -7.28
C GLU A 164 16.24 -1.11 -6.03
N THR A 165 14.94 -1.10 -5.75
CA THR A 165 14.36 -1.70 -4.55
C THR A 165 14.59 -3.21 -4.52
N ARG A 166 14.48 -3.90 -5.67
CA ARG A 166 14.74 -5.35 -5.76
C ARG A 166 16.20 -5.75 -5.54
N LYS A 167 17.15 -4.82 -5.62
CA LYS A 167 18.59 -5.07 -5.39
C LYS A 167 19.00 -4.74 -3.95
N LYS A 168 18.23 -3.90 -3.25
CA LYS A 168 18.54 -3.41 -1.90
C LYS A 168 18.10 -4.44 -0.86
N TRP A 169 19.08 -5.08 -0.23
CA TRP A 169 18.86 -5.90 0.96
C TRP A 169 18.57 -5.03 2.18
N GLY A 170 17.69 -5.51 3.05
CA GLY A 170 17.34 -4.85 4.30
C GLY A 170 18.02 -5.44 5.51
N GLY A 171 17.78 -4.82 6.67
CA GLY A 171 18.24 -5.33 7.96
C GLY A 171 19.75 -5.13 8.17
N GLY A 172 20.38 -5.98 8.97
CA GLY A 172 21.79 -5.83 9.36
C GLY A 172 22.06 -4.59 10.24
N VAL A 173 21.03 -3.97 10.81
CA VAL A 173 21.19 -2.82 11.69
C VAL A 173 21.71 -3.32 13.02
N MET A 174 22.87 -2.85 13.47
CA MET A 174 23.41 -3.22 14.78
C MET A 174 22.68 -2.51 15.93
N GLY A 175 22.79 -3.06 17.15
CA GLY A 175 22.24 -2.42 18.35
C GLY A 175 23.00 -1.16 18.76
N SER A 176 22.34 -0.27 19.49
CA SER A 176 22.91 1.01 19.95
C SER A 176 24.22 0.84 20.72
N LYS A 177 24.30 -0.14 21.63
CA LYS A 177 25.52 -0.46 22.38
C LYS A 177 26.68 -0.90 21.47
N SER A 178 26.37 -1.72 20.45
CA SER A 178 27.37 -2.17 19.49
C SER A 178 27.87 -1.02 18.62
N LEU A 179 26.96 -0.18 18.10
CA LEU A 179 27.30 1.01 17.31
C LEU A 179 28.17 1.98 18.11
N ALA A 180 27.84 2.22 19.38
CA ALA A 180 28.63 3.09 20.26
C ALA A 180 30.05 2.54 20.48
N LYS A 181 30.18 1.22 20.71
CA LYS A 181 31.49 0.57 20.85
C LYS A 181 32.32 0.67 19.57
N THR A 182 31.73 0.39 18.41
CA THR A 182 32.41 0.49 17.11
C THR A 182 32.84 1.94 16.84
N LYS A 183 31.97 2.92 17.05
CA LYS A 183 32.28 4.34 16.86
C LYS A 183 33.40 4.83 17.79
N ALA A 184 33.42 4.36 19.05
CA ALA A 184 34.51 4.67 19.98
C ALA A 184 35.85 4.09 19.50
N LYS A 185 35.84 2.84 19.00
CA LYS A 185 37.02 2.18 18.41
C LYS A 185 37.51 2.91 17.16
N GLU A 186 36.61 3.25 16.24
CA GLU A 186 36.92 4.00 15.01
C GLU A 186 37.55 5.36 15.34
N ARG A 187 37.02 6.07 16.34
CA ARG A 187 37.57 7.35 16.80
C ARG A 187 38.99 7.20 17.35
N LEU A 188 39.27 6.12 18.09
CA LEU A 188 40.60 5.87 18.65
C LEU A 188 41.60 5.54 17.52
N MET A 189 41.24 4.61 16.63
CA MET A 189 42.09 4.25 15.49
C MET A 189 42.37 5.44 14.57
N ALA A 190 41.39 6.32 14.34
CA ALA A 190 41.57 7.52 13.55
C ALA A 190 42.55 8.51 14.20
N LYS A 191 42.53 8.63 15.54
CA LYS A 191 43.50 9.46 16.28
C LYS A 191 44.91 8.88 16.18
N GLU A 192 45.06 7.56 16.37
CA GLU A 192 46.35 6.87 16.26
C GLU A 192 46.93 6.96 14.84
N ALA A 193 46.10 6.78 13.82
CA ALA A 193 46.51 6.91 12.42
C ALA A 193 46.94 8.34 12.09
N ALA A 194 46.21 9.36 12.57
CA ALA A 194 46.59 10.76 12.38
C ALA A 194 47.93 11.08 13.04
N GLN A 195 48.18 10.57 14.26
CA GLN A 195 49.45 10.73 14.97
C GLN A 195 50.63 10.01 14.29
N ARG A 196 50.37 8.95 13.53
CA ARG A 196 51.40 8.22 12.76
C ARG A 196 51.71 8.83 11.39
N MET A 197 50.82 9.69 10.88
CA MET A 197 50.98 10.36 9.59
C MET A 197 51.66 11.73 9.71
N THR A 198 51.69 12.31 10.92
CA THR A 198 52.54 13.44 11.31
C THR A 198 53.88 12.96 11.84
#